data_AF-A0A0R1K7G5-F1
#
_entry.id   AF-A0A0R1K7G5-F1
#
_cell.length_a   1.000
_cell.length_b   1.000
_cell.length_c   1.000
_cell.angle_alpha   90.00
_cell.angle_beta   90.00
_cell.angle_gamma   90.00
#
_symmetry.space_group_name_H-M   'P 1'
#
loop_
_entity.id
_entity.type
_entity.pdbx_description
1 polymer ?
#
loop_
_entity_poly.entity_id
_entity_poly.type
_entity_poly.pdbx_seq_one_letter_code
_entity_poly.pdbx_strand_id
1 'polypeptide(L)'
;MHMNNNLVSSKVKKITRNDVEITINYIDSVGNPIAEPVTLQGHYMDALDMPWKTIPGYVLSSVQNFQQSFLPNSDGIYLIYFKQIAAPVVVYHRNTKGELISDPQYIYGELNKDYQAKPLAEAERFLVNYPKKSKGQFSSQVQEYEFVYNTIPLVNYKIEKDLFIKTNSNVNVFEEPASKTPLQLPIPHDSTWRVFKALKETYSNIIWYNLGGSTWIPSSEDITPVVLKEYTTKQIEQQRQLNNPLNATANNISYIYQIIDSMSINRSVRILYYEDQNVTAWETPYGTMDNKRYYGGQDVFVTRLIQLDNYSVWAELKDGYYIESKYLNL
;
A
#
# COMPACT_ATOMS: atom_id res chain seq x y z
N MET A 1 -94.07 -29.70 19.04
CA MET A 1 -94.22 -31.07 18.49
C MET A 1 -93.17 -31.25 17.41
N HIS A 2 -92.43 -32.35 17.48
CA HIS A 2 -91.52 -32.99 16.51
C HIS A 2 -91.45 -32.41 15.08
N MET A 3 -90.31 -32.40 14.37
CA MET A 3 -89.37 -33.52 14.24
C MET A 3 -88.02 -33.06 13.67
N ASN A 4 -86.95 -33.56 14.28
CA ASN A 4 -85.58 -33.57 13.78
C ASN A 4 -85.53 -34.39 12.47
N ASN A 5 -84.85 -33.89 11.44
CA ASN A 5 -84.28 -34.74 10.39
C ASN A 5 -82.85 -34.29 10.13
N ASN A 6 -81.97 -34.83 10.95
CA ASN A 6 -80.54 -34.73 10.86
C ASN A 6 -80.08 -36.05 10.22
N LEU A 7 -79.84 -36.06 8.90
CA LEU A 7 -79.29 -37.23 8.22
C LEU A 7 -78.21 -36.83 7.20
N VAL A 8 -76.99 -37.15 7.63
CA VAL A 8 -75.80 -37.53 6.85
C VAL A 8 -74.96 -36.41 6.24
N SER A 9 -74.10 -35.87 7.09
CA SER A 9 -72.73 -35.50 6.70
C SER A 9 -72.04 -36.76 6.14
N SER A 10 -71.77 -36.81 4.84
CA SER A 10 -70.71 -37.68 4.33
C SER A 10 -69.39 -36.92 4.42
N LYS A 11 -68.74 -36.96 5.59
CA LYS A 11 -67.28 -36.85 5.65
C LYS A 11 -66.73 -38.07 4.90
N VAL A 12 -66.57 -37.95 3.59
CA VAL A 12 -65.78 -38.90 2.80
C VAL A 12 -64.35 -38.75 3.31
N LYS A 13 -63.96 -39.62 4.25
CA LYS A 13 -62.55 -39.86 4.53
C LYS A 13 -62.02 -40.46 3.23
N LYS A 14 -61.22 -39.71 2.45
CA LYS A 14 -60.47 -40.27 1.32
C LYS A 14 -59.61 -41.38 1.93
N ILE A 15 -60.04 -42.63 1.79
CA ILE A 15 -59.28 -43.78 2.26
C ILE A 15 -58.10 -43.87 1.31
N THR A 16 -56.93 -43.46 1.80
CA THR A 16 -55.74 -43.47 0.98
C THR A 16 -55.19 -44.91 0.92
N ARG A 17 -55.57 -45.72 -0.08
CA ARG A 17 -54.95 -47.00 -0.46
C ARG A 17 -53.74 -46.83 -1.41
N ASN A 18 -52.54 -47.08 -0.91
CA ASN A 18 -51.33 -47.09 -1.74
C ASN A 18 -51.23 -48.40 -2.54
N ASP A 19 -51.85 -48.42 -3.72
CA ASP A 19 -51.99 -49.62 -4.54
C ASP A 19 -50.92 -49.74 -5.66
N VAL A 20 -50.12 -48.69 -5.87
CA VAL A 20 -49.06 -48.64 -6.89
C VAL A 20 -47.76 -48.16 -6.27
N GLU A 21 -46.67 -48.90 -6.54
CA GLU A 21 -45.31 -48.57 -6.15
C GLU A 21 -44.46 -48.32 -7.40
N ILE A 22 -43.64 -47.26 -7.36
CA ILE A 22 -42.74 -46.88 -8.45
C ILE A 22 -41.36 -46.60 -7.86
N THR A 23 -40.34 -47.27 -8.38
CA THR A 23 -38.94 -47.00 -8.04
C THR A 23 -38.36 -45.96 -8.99
N ILE A 24 -37.71 -44.95 -8.44
CA ILE A 24 -37.00 -43.89 -9.15
C ILE A 24 -35.50 -44.11 -9.00
N ASN A 25 -34.82 -44.37 -10.10
CA ASN A 25 -33.38 -44.65 -10.15
C ASN A 25 -32.60 -43.43 -10.66
N TYR A 26 -31.44 -43.13 -10.07
CA TYR A 26 -30.54 -42.07 -10.52
C TYR A 26 -29.26 -42.71 -11.05
N ILE A 27 -29.05 -42.66 -12.36
CA ILE A 27 -27.96 -43.36 -13.03
C ILE A 27 -27.13 -42.42 -13.91
N ASP A 28 -25.88 -42.82 -14.20
CA ASP A 28 -25.06 -42.18 -15.22
C ASP A 28 -25.46 -42.64 -16.65
N SER A 29 -24.79 -42.08 -17.66
CA SER A 29 -25.04 -42.39 -19.08
C SER A 29 -24.71 -43.82 -19.51
N VAL A 30 -24.02 -44.61 -18.67
CA VAL A 30 -23.69 -46.00 -18.94
C VAL A 30 -24.45 -46.97 -18.02
N GLY A 31 -25.36 -46.46 -17.18
CA GLY A 31 -26.26 -47.25 -16.34
C GLY A 31 -25.79 -47.48 -14.90
N ASN A 32 -24.69 -46.88 -14.46
CA ASN A 32 -24.24 -47.05 -13.07
C ASN A 32 -25.08 -46.17 -12.12
N PRO A 33 -25.47 -46.66 -10.93
CA PRO A 33 -26.15 -45.84 -9.93
C PRO A 33 -25.22 -44.76 -9.37
N ILE A 34 -25.72 -43.52 -9.30
CA ILE A 34 -24.97 -42.35 -8.79
C ILE A 34 -25.63 -41.70 -7.56
N ALA A 35 -26.82 -42.18 -7.18
CA ALA A 35 -27.46 -41.87 -5.90
C ALA A 35 -28.42 -43.01 -5.54
N GLU A 36 -28.75 -43.11 -4.25
CA GLU A 36 -29.74 -44.07 -3.77
C GLU A 36 -31.09 -43.89 -4.48
N PRO A 37 -31.73 -44.98 -4.96
CA PRO A 37 -33.04 -44.92 -5.57
C PRO A 37 -34.11 -44.53 -4.55
N VAL A 38 -35.21 -43.96 -5.03
CA VAL A 38 -36.35 -43.53 -4.19
C VAL A 38 -37.59 -44.30 -4.61
N THR A 39 -38.23 -44.97 -3.67
CA THR A 39 -39.52 -45.63 -3.89
C THR A 39 -40.65 -44.68 -3.53
N LEU A 40 -41.56 -44.46 -4.47
CA LEU A 40 -42.79 -43.70 -4.27
C LEU A 40 -43.99 -44.65 -4.27
N GLN A 41 -44.92 -44.41 -3.36
CA GLN A 41 -46.16 -45.16 -3.25
C GLN A 41 -47.35 -44.21 -3.37
N GLY A 42 -48.37 -44.63 -4.12
CA GLY A 42 -49.54 -43.83 -4.39
C GLY A 42 -50.69 -44.65 -4.94
N HIS A 43 -51.80 -43.97 -5.23
CA HIS A 43 -53.00 -44.64 -5.72
C HIS A 43 -52.97 -44.68 -7.23
N TYR A 44 -53.58 -45.72 -7.79
CA TYR A 44 -53.77 -45.78 -9.23
C TYR A 44 -54.37 -44.47 -9.77
N MET A 45 -53.67 -43.87 -10.75
CA MET A 45 -54.00 -42.59 -11.41
C MET A 45 -53.85 -41.30 -10.59
N ASP A 46 -53.44 -41.37 -9.32
CA ASP A 46 -53.04 -40.15 -8.62
C ASP A 46 -51.81 -39.54 -9.31
N ALA A 47 -51.67 -38.21 -9.22
CA ALA A 47 -50.52 -37.49 -9.76
C ALA A 47 -49.21 -37.95 -9.08
N LEU A 48 -48.18 -38.18 -9.88
CA LEU A 48 -46.84 -38.55 -9.43
C LEU A 48 -45.97 -37.30 -9.32
N ASP A 49 -45.52 -36.98 -8.12
CA ASP A 49 -44.53 -35.92 -7.90
C ASP A 49 -43.11 -36.49 -8.01
N MET A 50 -42.33 -35.97 -8.97
CA MET A 50 -41.01 -36.51 -9.29
C MET A 50 -39.96 -35.98 -8.31
N PRO A 51 -39.13 -36.85 -7.69
CA PRO A 51 -38.11 -36.44 -6.75
C PRO A 51 -36.85 -35.98 -7.49
N TRP A 52 -36.93 -34.84 -8.17
CA TRP A 52 -35.78 -34.27 -8.90
C TRP A 52 -34.60 -34.03 -7.95
N LYS A 53 -33.40 -34.48 -8.34
CA LYS A 53 -32.21 -34.40 -7.50
C LYS A 53 -31.07 -33.68 -8.21
N THR A 54 -30.48 -32.71 -7.52
CA THR A 54 -29.18 -32.15 -7.87
C THR A 54 -28.10 -33.06 -7.30
N ILE A 55 -27.21 -33.57 -8.16
CA ILE A 55 -26.15 -34.51 -7.78
C ILE A 55 -24.79 -33.86 -8.05
N PRO A 56 -23.85 -33.83 -7.08
CA PRO A 56 -22.52 -33.27 -7.27
C PRO A 56 -21.77 -33.93 -8.43
N GLY A 57 -21.27 -33.11 -9.36
CA GLY A 57 -20.53 -33.54 -10.56
C GLY A 57 -21.41 -33.91 -11.77
N TYR A 58 -22.73 -33.83 -11.64
CA TYR A 58 -23.67 -34.36 -12.64
C TYR A 58 -24.76 -33.36 -13.03
N VAL A 59 -25.22 -33.43 -14.28
CA VAL A 59 -26.39 -32.71 -14.81
C VAL A 59 -27.42 -33.69 -15.30
N LEU A 60 -28.69 -33.47 -14.97
CA LEU A 60 -29.80 -34.28 -15.48
C LEU A 60 -29.88 -34.10 -16.99
N SER A 61 -29.81 -35.21 -17.72
CA SER A 61 -29.82 -35.20 -19.18
C SER A 61 -31.13 -35.69 -19.77
N SER A 62 -31.71 -36.76 -19.24
CA SER A 62 -32.91 -37.37 -19.78
C SER A 62 -33.62 -38.21 -18.72
N VAL A 63 -34.86 -38.58 -19.00
CA VAL A 63 -35.65 -39.46 -18.15
C VAL A 63 -36.19 -40.60 -19.02
N GLN A 64 -35.95 -41.84 -18.60
CA GLN A 64 -36.53 -43.04 -19.22
C GLN A 64 -37.73 -43.53 -18.40
N ASN A 65 -38.71 -44.11 -19.10
CA ASN A 65 -39.98 -44.58 -18.53
C ASN A 65 -40.75 -43.49 -17.76
N PHE A 66 -40.65 -42.24 -18.22
CA PHE A 66 -41.31 -41.11 -17.58
C PHE A 66 -42.84 -41.27 -17.58
N GLN A 67 -43.46 -41.03 -16.43
CA GLN A 67 -44.91 -41.00 -16.26
C GLN A 67 -45.29 -39.92 -15.24
N GLN A 68 -46.48 -39.34 -15.40
CA GLN A 68 -46.99 -38.26 -14.55
C GLN A 68 -48.01 -38.71 -13.50
N SER A 69 -48.35 -40.00 -13.51
CA SER A 69 -49.34 -40.59 -12.61
C SER A 69 -48.85 -41.96 -12.12
N PHE A 70 -49.41 -42.40 -10.99
CA PHE A 70 -49.18 -43.73 -10.44
C PHE A 70 -49.83 -44.81 -11.31
N LEU A 71 -49.08 -45.26 -12.33
CA LEU A 71 -49.37 -46.42 -13.18
C LEU A 71 -48.37 -47.54 -12.85
N PRO A 72 -48.80 -48.83 -12.94
CA PRO A 72 -47.89 -49.96 -12.76
C PRO A 72 -46.67 -49.85 -13.69
N ASN A 73 -45.48 -49.81 -13.10
CA ASN A 73 -44.21 -49.73 -13.81
C ASN A 73 -43.17 -50.58 -13.07
N SER A 74 -43.01 -51.84 -13.49
CA SER A 74 -42.09 -52.80 -12.86
C SER A 74 -40.62 -52.41 -13.05
N ASP A 75 -40.30 -51.72 -14.13
CA ASP A 75 -38.93 -51.34 -14.48
C ASP A 75 -38.53 -50.04 -13.76
N GLY A 76 -39.49 -49.29 -13.24
CA GLY A 76 -39.26 -47.99 -12.59
C GLY A 76 -38.96 -46.86 -13.58
N ILE A 77 -38.66 -45.68 -13.04
CA ILE A 77 -38.28 -44.47 -13.80
C ILE A 77 -36.79 -44.22 -13.60
N TYR A 78 -36.05 -43.95 -14.68
CA TYR A 78 -34.62 -43.67 -14.61
C TYR A 78 -34.34 -42.21 -14.95
N LEU A 79 -33.81 -41.46 -14.01
CA LEU A 79 -33.20 -40.15 -14.25
C LEU A 79 -31.73 -40.37 -14.62
N ILE A 80 -31.40 -40.04 -15.87
CA ILE A 80 -30.08 -40.25 -16.44
C ILE A 80 -29.30 -38.95 -16.40
N TYR A 81 -28.11 -38.99 -15.81
CA TYR A 81 -27.24 -37.84 -15.65
C TYR A 81 -25.94 -37.99 -16.45
N PHE A 82 -25.42 -36.87 -16.94
CA PHE A 82 -24.06 -36.80 -17.50
C PHE A 82 -23.11 -36.12 -16.52
N LYS A 83 -21.89 -36.66 -16.43
CA LYS A 83 -20.81 -36.06 -15.66
C LYS A 83 -20.29 -34.81 -16.38
N GLN A 84 -20.18 -33.71 -15.65
CA GLN A 84 -19.72 -32.44 -16.20
C GLN A 84 -18.78 -31.75 -15.20
N ILE A 85 -17.66 -31.23 -15.72
CA ILE A 85 -16.73 -30.43 -14.92
C ILE A 85 -17.30 -29.04 -14.66
N ALA A 86 -17.02 -28.51 -13.47
CA ALA A 86 -17.32 -27.11 -13.17
C ALA A 86 -16.23 -26.18 -13.70
N ALA A 87 -16.60 -24.93 -13.94
CA ALA A 87 -15.65 -23.84 -14.06
C ALA A 87 -15.03 -23.54 -12.68
N PRO A 88 -13.76 -23.09 -12.62
CA PRO A 88 -13.16 -22.65 -11.38
C PRO A 88 -13.81 -21.35 -10.89
N VAL A 89 -13.76 -21.15 -9.58
CA VAL A 89 -14.05 -19.86 -8.96
C VAL A 89 -12.75 -19.09 -8.85
N VAL A 90 -12.71 -17.86 -9.35
CA VAL A 90 -11.54 -16.98 -9.29
C VAL A 90 -11.72 -15.98 -8.15
N VAL A 91 -10.70 -15.84 -7.31
CA VAL A 91 -10.69 -14.89 -6.20
C VAL A 91 -9.54 -13.92 -6.39
N TYR A 92 -9.88 -12.63 -6.45
CA TYR A 92 -8.94 -11.53 -6.56
C TYR A 92 -8.77 -10.85 -5.21
N HIS A 93 -7.52 -10.54 -4.88
CA HIS A 93 -7.16 -9.74 -3.72
C HIS A 93 -6.52 -8.44 -4.21
N ARG A 94 -7.19 -7.31 -3.99
CA ARG A 94 -6.75 -6.00 -4.49
C ARG A 94 -6.55 -4.99 -3.39
N ASN A 95 -5.66 -4.03 -3.60
CA ASN A 95 -5.59 -2.84 -2.74
C ASN A 95 -6.71 -1.82 -3.09
N THR A 96 -6.83 -0.75 -2.32
CA THR A 96 -7.79 0.36 -2.58
C THR A 96 -7.54 1.13 -3.88
N LYS A 97 -6.40 0.90 -4.54
CA LYS A 97 -6.05 1.45 -5.86
C LYS A 97 -6.40 0.49 -7.02
N GLY A 98 -6.95 -0.69 -6.73
CA GLY A 98 -7.34 -1.70 -7.72
C GLY A 98 -6.20 -2.63 -8.17
N GLU A 99 -5.03 -2.57 -7.55
CA GLU A 99 -3.88 -3.41 -7.91
C GLU A 99 -3.92 -4.74 -7.16
N LEU A 100 -3.47 -5.81 -7.80
CA LEU A 100 -3.35 -7.12 -7.15
C LEU A 100 -2.27 -7.09 -6.06
N ILE A 101 -2.60 -7.65 -4.90
CA ILE A 101 -1.65 -7.80 -3.76
C ILE A 101 -1.17 -9.24 -3.59
N SER A 102 -1.73 -10.16 -4.35
CA SER A 102 -1.34 -11.56 -4.50
C SER A 102 -1.75 -12.04 -5.89
N ASP A 103 -1.21 -13.18 -6.32
CA ASP A 103 -1.71 -13.85 -7.52
C ASP A 103 -3.20 -14.21 -7.37
N PRO A 104 -3.99 -14.23 -8.47
CA PRO A 104 -5.38 -14.70 -8.43
C PRO A 104 -5.46 -16.13 -7.90
N GLN A 105 -6.36 -16.37 -6.95
CA GLN A 105 -6.60 -17.69 -6.39
C GLN A 105 -7.70 -18.42 -7.18
N TYR A 106 -7.46 -19.68 -7.52
CA TYR A 106 -8.45 -20.53 -8.19
C TYR A 106 -8.94 -21.61 -7.23
N ILE A 107 -10.25 -21.65 -7.01
CA ILE A 107 -10.92 -22.70 -6.24
C ILE A 107 -11.55 -23.67 -7.24
N TYR A 108 -11.20 -24.95 -7.14
CA TYR A 108 -11.72 -26.01 -8.00
C TYR A 108 -12.66 -26.92 -7.21
N GLY A 109 -13.63 -27.50 -7.90
CA GLY A 109 -14.53 -28.49 -7.32
C GLY A 109 -15.46 -29.10 -8.36
N GLU A 110 -16.31 -30.00 -7.87
CA GLU A 110 -17.31 -30.70 -8.69
C GLU A 110 -18.52 -29.79 -8.91
N LEU A 111 -19.16 -29.91 -10.08
CA LEU A 111 -20.39 -29.19 -10.39
C LEU A 111 -21.43 -29.37 -9.28
N ASN A 112 -22.19 -28.32 -8.95
CA ASN A 112 -23.20 -28.30 -7.89
C ASN A 112 -22.67 -28.50 -6.45
N LYS A 113 -21.37 -28.68 -6.25
CA LYS A 113 -20.79 -28.75 -4.90
C LYS A 113 -20.63 -27.34 -4.33
N ASP A 114 -20.83 -27.21 -3.02
CA ASP A 114 -20.66 -25.93 -2.34
C ASP A 114 -19.18 -25.52 -2.28
N TYR A 115 -18.93 -24.21 -2.33
CA TYR A 115 -17.64 -23.60 -2.06
C TYR A 115 -17.78 -22.36 -1.17
N GLN A 116 -16.64 -21.91 -0.64
CA GLN A 116 -16.51 -20.64 0.06
C GLN A 116 -15.24 -19.91 -0.38
N ALA A 117 -15.41 -18.70 -0.91
CA ALA A 117 -14.36 -17.73 -1.11
C ALA A 117 -14.05 -17.04 0.23
N LYS A 118 -12.76 -16.92 0.55
CA LYS A 118 -12.27 -16.34 1.81
C LYS A 118 -11.28 -15.21 1.51
N PRO A 119 -11.15 -14.21 2.41
CA PRO A 119 -10.07 -13.25 2.31
C PRO A 119 -8.71 -13.95 2.50
N LEU A 120 -7.67 -13.33 1.98
CA LEU A 120 -6.28 -13.65 2.25
C LEU A 120 -5.98 -13.56 3.76
N ALA A 121 -5.55 -14.67 4.36
CA ALA A 121 -5.48 -14.83 5.82
C ALA A 121 -4.47 -13.87 6.47
N GLU A 122 -3.30 -13.71 5.86
CA GLU A 122 -2.24 -12.79 6.31
C GLU A 122 -2.62 -11.31 6.18
N ALA A 123 -3.62 -10.99 5.36
CA ALA A 123 -4.08 -9.63 5.11
C ALA A 123 -5.46 -9.33 5.69
N GLU A 124 -6.08 -10.28 6.41
CA GLU A 124 -7.47 -10.17 6.87
C GLU A 124 -7.71 -8.91 7.72
N ARG A 125 -6.74 -8.53 8.56
CA ARG A 125 -6.77 -7.29 9.37
C ARG A 125 -6.84 -5.98 8.57
N PHE A 126 -6.57 -6.05 7.27
CA PHE A 126 -6.56 -4.90 6.36
C PHE A 126 -7.76 -4.88 5.42
N LEU A 127 -8.68 -5.84 5.53
CA LEU A 127 -9.85 -5.94 4.67
C LEU A 127 -10.76 -4.73 4.87
N VAL A 128 -11.10 -4.03 3.77
CA VAL A 128 -11.97 -2.85 3.78
C VAL A 128 -13.20 -2.97 2.90
N ASN A 129 -13.18 -3.85 1.90
CA ASN A 129 -14.36 -4.18 1.11
C ASN A 129 -14.35 -5.67 0.76
N TYR A 130 -15.51 -6.31 0.77
CA TYR A 130 -15.66 -7.72 0.47
C TYR A 130 -17.06 -8.04 -0.05
N PRO A 131 -17.25 -9.17 -0.75
CA PRO A 131 -18.54 -9.55 -1.30
C PRO A 131 -19.54 -9.86 -0.18
N LYS A 132 -20.77 -9.33 -0.27
CA LYS A 132 -21.83 -9.59 0.73
C LYS A 132 -22.16 -11.08 0.90
N LYS A 133 -21.96 -11.87 -0.16
CA LYS A 133 -22.09 -13.34 -0.17
C LYS A 133 -20.86 -13.91 -0.86
N SER A 134 -20.01 -14.62 -0.13
CA SER A 134 -18.81 -15.29 -0.66
C SER A 134 -18.92 -16.82 -0.62
N LYS A 135 -20.14 -17.34 -0.63
CA LYS A 135 -20.47 -18.77 -0.70
C LYS A 135 -21.36 -19.01 -1.89
N GLY A 136 -21.22 -20.16 -2.53
CA GLY A 136 -22.00 -20.54 -3.70
C GLY A 136 -21.81 -22.01 -4.03
N GLN A 137 -22.38 -22.42 -5.16
CA GLN A 137 -22.17 -23.74 -5.75
C GLN A 137 -21.38 -23.60 -7.04
N PHE A 138 -20.47 -24.53 -7.27
CA PHE A 138 -19.75 -24.62 -8.54
C PHE A 138 -20.73 -24.78 -9.69
N SER A 139 -20.51 -24.03 -10.76
CA SER A 139 -21.35 -24.07 -11.96
C SER A 139 -20.51 -24.30 -13.21
N SER A 140 -21.15 -24.40 -14.37
CA SER A 140 -20.47 -24.42 -15.67
C SER A 140 -19.92 -23.04 -16.10
N GLN A 141 -20.31 -21.98 -15.40
CA GLN A 141 -19.85 -20.61 -15.63
C GLN A 141 -18.83 -20.20 -14.56
N VAL A 142 -17.79 -19.46 -14.99
CA VAL A 142 -16.80 -18.87 -14.09
C VAL A 142 -17.49 -17.90 -13.13
N GLN A 143 -17.14 -17.98 -11.85
CA GLN A 143 -17.52 -16.98 -10.85
C GLN A 143 -16.31 -16.26 -10.31
N GLU A 144 -16.49 -14.98 -10.01
CA GLU A 144 -15.41 -14.11 -9.54
C GLU A 144 -15.79 -13.45 -8.22
N TYR A 145 -14.83 -13.41 -7.30
CA TYR A 145 -14.94 -12.68 -6.04
C TYR A 145 -13.77 -11.74 -5.87
N GLU A 146 -14.02 -10.55 -5.35
CA GLU A 146 -12.99 -9.57 -5.06
C GLU A 146 -13.01 -9.19 -3.58
N PHE A 147 -11.84 -9.30 -2.93
CA PHE A 147 -11.59 -8.78 -1.60
C PHE A 147 -10.64 -7.59 -1.72
N VAL A 148 -11.01 -6.45 -1.14
CA VAL A 148 -10.24 -5.20 -1.20
C VAL A 148 -9.65 -4.89 0.15
N TYR A 149 -8.35 -4.59 0.15
CA TYR A 149 -7.54 -4.33 1.34
C TYR A 149 -7.04 -2.90 1.34
N ASN A 150 -7.03 -2.28 2.51
CA ASN A 150 -6.25 -1.07 2.72
C ASN A 150 -4.81 -1.50 3.05
N THR A 151 -3.93 -1.47 2.04
CA THR A 151 -2.50 -1.78 2.21
C THR A 151 -1.66 -0.58 2.64
N ILE A 152 -2.27 0.61 2.77
CA ILE A 152 -1.62 1.88 3.13
C ILE A 152 -2.14 2.48 4.46
N PRO A 153 -2.50 1.73 5.52
CA PRO A 153 -2.55 2.34 6.84
C PRO A 153 -1.13 2.77 7.20
N LEU A 154 -0.91 4.08 7.24
CA LEU A 154 0.32 4.68 7.74
C LEU A 154 0.17 4.88 9.24
N VAL A 155 1.05 4.25 10.01
CA VAL A 155 1.11 4.46 11.46
C VAL A 155 2.38 5.21 11.82
N ASN A 156 2.33 6.04 12.86
CA ASN A 156 3.53 6.71 13.37
C ASN A 156 4.59 5.68 13.76
N TYR A 157 5.81 5.86 13.25
CA TYR A 157 6.96 5.03 13.60
C TYR A 157 7.87 5.80 14.54
N LYS A 158 8.14 5.22 15.71
CA LYS A 158 9.01 5.84 16.71
C LYS A 158 10.45 5.84 16.19
N ILE A 159 11.03 7.03 16.06
CA ILE A 159 12.43 7.21 15.67
C ILE A 159 13.32 7.47 16.89
N GLU A 160 14.57 7.06 16.81
CA GLU A 160 15.58 7.45 17.78
C GLU A 160 15.89 8.96 17.68
N LYS A 161 16.29 9.55 18.80
CA LYS A 161 16.78 10.93 18.80
C LYS A 161 18.06 11.00 17.99
N ASP A 162 18.21 12.06 17.18
CA ASP A 162 19.36 12.26 16.29
C ASP A 162 19.55 11.12 15.29
N LEU A 163 18.43 10.59 14.80
CA LEU A 163 18.42 9.71 13.64
C LEU A 163 18.66 10.51 12.36
N PHE A 164 19.57 10.00 11.54
CA PHE A 164 19.88 10.50 10.21
C PHE A 164 19.75 9.36 9.20
N ILE A 165 19.55 9.72 7.93
CA ILE A 165 19.64 8.82 6.79
C ILE A 165 20.88 9.19 5.99
N LYS A 166 21.80 8.23 5.80
CA LYS A 166 22.88 8.31 4.83
C LYS A 166 22.43 7.64 3.53
N THR A 167 22.55 8.33 2.40
CA THR A 167 22.26 7.76 1.07
C THR A 167 23.50 7.03 0.53
N ASN A 168 23.35 5.80 0.04
CA ASN A 168 24.47 5.06 -0.55
C ASN A 168 24.53 5.23 -2.09
N SER A 169 23.43 5.67 -2.70
CA SER A 169 23.32 6.07 -4.12
C SER A 169 22.42 7.30 -4.25
N ASN A 170 22.15 7.78 -5.48
CA ASN A 170 21.16 8.84 -5.66
C ASN A 170 19.77 8.26 -5.39
N VAL A 171 19.06 8.81 -4.41
CA VAL A 171 17.80 8.24 -3.91
C VAL A 171 16.60 9.09 -4.30
N ASN A 172 15.56 8.40 -4.78
CA ASN A 172 14.27 9.02 -5.05
C ASN A 172 13.60 9.47 -3.76
N VAL A 173 12.97 10.65 -3.81
CA VAL A 173 12.17 11.19 -2.71
C VAL A 173 10.77 11.53 -3.18
N PHE A 174 9.84 11.57 -2.24
CA PHE A 174 8.40 11.65 -2.52
C PHE A 174 7.78 12.78 -1.70
N GLU A 175 6.77 13.45 -2.27
CA GLU A 175 6.04 14.53 -1.60
C GLU A 175 5.32 14.04 -0.33
N GLU A 176 4.82 12.80 -0.39
CA GLU A 176 4.13 12.12 0.68
C GLU A 176 4.38 10.59 0.64
N PRO A 177 4.23 9.89 1.78
CA PRO A 177 4.36 8.44 1.84
C PRO A 177 3.38 7.70 0.92
N ALA A 178 3.83 6.59 0.35
CA ALA A 178 3.07 5.73 -0.57
C ALA A 178 2.64 6.39 -1.89
N SER A 179 3.22 7.55 -2.23
CA SER A 179 3.18 8.11 -3.57
C SER A 179 3.93 7.20 -4.55
N LYS A 180 3.42 7.07 -5.78
CA LYS A 180 4.06 6.29 -6.85
C LYS A 180 5.08 7.09 -7.66
N THR A 181 4.95 8.42 -7.63
CA THR A 181 5.74 9.31 -8.46
C THR A 181 6.77 10.01 -7.58
N PRO A 182 8.07 9.81 -7.83
CA PRO A 182 9.09 10.54 -7.11
C PRO A 182 9.11 12.01 -7.56
N LEU A 183 9.62 12.88 -6.69
CA LEU A 183 9.97 14.25 -7.03
C LEU A 183 11.06 14.24 -8.11
N GLN A 184 11.09 15.30 -8.92
CA GLN A 184 11.99 15.40 -10.07
C GLN A 184 13.47 15.34 -9.68
N LEU A 185 13.83 15.91 -8.53
CA LEU A 185 15.20 15.97 -8.05
C LEU A 185 15.42 14.90 -6.97
N PRO A 186 16.25 13.88 -7.21
CA PRO A 186 16.64 12.93 -6.18
C PRO A 186 17.60 13.58 -5.18
N ILE A 187 17.73 12.96 -4.01
CA ILE A 187 18.80 13.30 -3.08
C ILE A 187 20.09 12.64 -3.56
N PRO A 188 21.23 13.36 -3.62
CA PRO A 188 22.48 12.81 -4.11
C PRO A 188 23.06 11.75 -3.17
N HIS A 189 23.79 10.79 -3.75
CA HIS A 189 24.60 9.81 -3.02
C HIS A 189 25.58 10.46 -2.03
N ASP A 190 25.99 9.69 -1.01
CA ASP A 190 26.91 10.10 0.04
C ASP A 190 26.50 11.35 0.84
N SER A 191 25.22 11.71 0.82
CA SER A 191 24.66 12.75 1.67
C SER A 191 24.08 12.16 2.97
N THR A 192 23.97 12.99 4.02
CA THR A 192 23.40 12.58 5.31
C THR A 192 22.36 13.59 5.79
N TRP A 193 21.14 13.12 6.06
CA TRP A 193 19.97 13.95 6.30
C TRP A 193 19.31 13.64 7.63
N ARG A 194 18.91 14.67 8.38
CA ARG A 194 18.22 14.47 9.66
C ARG A 194 16.81 13.93 9.41
N VAL A 195 16.40 12.96 10.22
CA VAL A 195 15.02 12.48 10.25
C VAL A 195 14.21 13.28 11.27
N PHE A 196 13.08 13.84 10.84
CA PHE A 196 12.18 14.62 11.70
C PHE A 196 11.01 13.80 12.24
N LYS A 197 10.52 12.86 11.43
CA LYS A 197 9.47 11.90 11.79
C LYS A 197 9.55 10.70 10.86
N ALA A 198 8.88 9.61 11.23
CA ALA A 198 8.71 8.47 10.33
C ALA A 198 7.29 7.90 10.43
N LEU A 199 6.80 7.37 9.32
CA LEU A 199 5.57 6.59 9.24
C LEU A 199 5.91 5.17 8.78
N LYS A 200 5.13 4.18 9.17
CA LYS A 200 5.29 2.79 8.72
C LYS A 200 4.03 2.34 8.02
N GLU A 201 4.19 1.77 6.83
CA GLU A 201 3.13 1.02 6.15
C GLU A 201 2.87 -0.28 6.92
N THR A 202 1.63 -0.48 7.36
CA THR A 202 1.30 -1.66 8.19
C THR A 202 1.31 -2.97 7.41
N TYR A 203 1.10 -2.94 6.10
CA TYR A 203 1.08 -4.11 5.24
C TYR A 203 2.47 -4.53 4.77
N SER A 204 3.17 -3.65 4.02
CA SER A 204 4.49 -3.91 3.44
C SER A 204 5.63 -3.82 4.45
N ASN A 205 5.39 -3.23 5.63
CA ASN A 205 6.39 -2.86 6.64
C ASN A 205 7.41 -1.80 6.19
N ILE A 206 7.22 -1.14 5.04
CA ILE A 206 8.06 -0.03 4.59
C ILE A 206 7.98 1.11 5.61
N ILE A 207 9.13 1.65 6.01
CA ILE A 207 9.23 2.84 6.85
C ILE A 207 9.53 4.03 5.95
N TRP A 208 8.71 5.07 6.04
CA TRP A 208 8.91 6.34 5.36
C TRP A 208 9.54 7.34 6.33
N TYR A 209 10.75 7.79 6.04
CA TYR A 209 11.44 8.81 6.82
C TYR A 209 11.19 10.19 6.22
N ASN A 210 10.78 11.16 7.03
CA ASN A 210 10.65 12.56 6.61
C ASN A 210 11.94 13.31 6.90
N LEU A 211 12.54 13.88 5.86
CA LEU A 211 13.79 14.64 5.93
C LEU A 211 13.56 16.15 6.02
N GLY A 212 12.30 16.56 6.20
CA GLY A 212 11.86 17.96 6.25
C GLY A 212 10.81 18.26 5.20
N GLY A 213 9.85 19.14 5.53
CA GLY A 213 8.78 19.55 4.61
C GLY A 213 8.10 18.37 3.90
N SER A 214 8.06 18.44 2.57
CA SER A 214 7.53 17.42 1.65
C SER A 214 8.59 16.45 1.13
N THR A 215 9.66 16.18 1.89
CA THR A 215 10.70 15.23 1.47
C THR A 215 10.58 13.93 2.27
N TRP A 216 10.07 12.88 1.62
CA TRP A 216 9.96 11.54 2.19
C TRP A 216 10.77 10.52 1.43
N ILE A 217 11.43 9.62 2.15
CA ILE A 217 12.27 8.56 1.62
C ILE A 217 11.81 7.21 2.20
N PRO A 218 11.43 6.22 1.38
CA PRO A 218 11.05 4.92 1.88
C PRO A 218 12.29 4.07 2.22
N SER A 219 12.16 3.20 3.22
CA SER A 219 13.22 2.28 3.65
C SER A 219 13.56 1.20 2.64
N SER A 220 12.85 1.14 1.51
CA SER A 220 13.14 0.29 0.37
C SER A 220 14.20 0.88 -0.57
N GLU A 221 14.51 2.17 -0.44
CA GLU A 221 15.60 2.81 -1.17
C GLU A 221 16.97 2.42 -0.60
N ASP A 222 18.03 2.71 -1.34
CA ASP A 222 19.41 2.41 -0.96
C ASP A 222 19.97 3.42 0.05
N ILE A 223 19.55 3.23 1.30
CA ILE A 223 19.85 4.10 2.43
C ILE A 223 20.33 3.34 3.67
N THR A 224 21.07 4.04 4.52
CA THR A 224 21.55 3.56 5.82
C THR A 224 21.08 4.50 6.93
N PRO A 225 20.19 4.06 7.84
CA PRO A 225 19.87 4.83 9.05
C PRO A 225 21.07 4.87 10.01
N VAL A 226 21.43 6.06 10.49
CA VAL A 226 22.58 6.29 11.38
C VAL A 226 22.16 7.21 12.53
N VAL A 227 22.47 6.82 13.77
CA VAL A 227 22.22 7.66 14.95
C VAL A 227 23.49 8.43 15.32
N LEU A 228 23.46 9.75 15.16
CA LEU A 228 24.61 10.63 15.44
C LEU A 228 24.46 11.28 16.82
N LYS A 229 24.76 10.52 17.88
CA LYS A 229 24.52 10.93 19.30
C LYS A 229 25.20 12.25 19.70
N GLU A 230 26.31 12.61 19.06
CA GLU A 230 27.02 13.87 19.33
C GLU A 230 26.34 15.09 18.70
N TYR A 231 25.41 14.91 17.77
CA TYR A 231 24.79 16.01 17.03
C TYR A 231 24.07 16.98 17.97
N THR A 232 23.13 16.51 18.78
CA THR A 232 22.42 17.38 19.73
C THR A 232 23.38 17.95 20.78
N THR A 233 24.38 17.18 21.23
CA THR A 233 25.36 17.67 22.20
C THR A 233 26.14 18.86 21.66
N LYS A 234 26.64 18.77 20.41
CA LYS A 234 27.33 19.87 19.72
C LYS A 234 26.41 21.07 19.51
N GLN A 235 25.13 20.86 19.16
CA GLN A 235 24.16 21.95 19.05
C GLN A 235 23.90 22.65 20.40
N ILE A 236 23.74 21.90 21.48
CA ILE A 236 23.54 22.45 22.82
C ILE A 236 24.80 23.19 23.29
N GLU A 237 26.00 22.66 23.02
CA GLU A 237 27.26 23.32 23.35
C GLU A 237 27.42 24.63 22.57
N GLN A 238 27.17 24.64 21.26
CA GLN A 238 27.15 25.85 20.45
C GLN A 238 26.11 26.85 20.97
N GLN A 239 24.91 26.41 21.31
CA GLN A 239 23.86 27.28 21.83
C GLN A 239 24.18 27.80 23.25
N ARG A 240 24.87 27.02 24.09
CA ARG A 240 25.41 27.47 25.39
C ARG A 240 26.53 28.49 25.21
N GLN A 241 27.39 28.31 24.22
CA GLN A 241 28.40 29.31 23.85
C GLN A 241 27.73 30.61 23.36
N LEU A 242 26.64 30.51 22.60
CA LEU A 242 25.86 31.65 22.12
C LEU A 242 25.09 32.36 23.26
N ASN A 243 24.54 31.60 24.21
CA ASN A 243 23.75 32.10 25.33
C ASN A 243 24.60 32.51 26.54
N ASN A 244 25.93 32.43 26.45
CA ASN A 244 26.83 32.85 27.52
C ASN A 244 26.73 34.39 27.63
N PRO A 245 26.36 34.97 28.79
CA PRO A 245 26.15 36.42 28.92
C PRO A 245 27.41 37.27 28.69
N LEU A 246 28.59 36.65 28.62
CA LEU A 246 29.85 37.29 28.19
C LEU A 246 29.98 37.45 26.66
N ASN A 247 29.10 36.80 25.88
CA ASN A 247 29.00 36.93 24.41
C ASN A 247 27.83 37.84 23.97
N ALA A 248 27.22 38.60 24.88
CA ALA A 248 26.09 39.50 24.61
C ALA A 248 26.48 40.78 23.83
N THR A 249 27.42 40.67 22.89
CA THR A 249 27.70 41.67 21.85
C THR A 249 27.90 40.99 20.50
N ALA A 250 26.94 40.16 20.08
CA ALA A 250 26.87 39.69 18.70
C ALA A 250 25.42 39.55 18.24
N ASN A 251 24.81 40.68 17.89
CA ASN A 251 23.70 40.69 16.94
C ASN A 251 24.27 40.34 15.54
N ASN A 252 24.62 39.08 15.30
CA ASN A 252 24.93 38.59 13.96
C ASN A 252 24.18 37.27 13.75
N ILE A 253 23.03 37.39 13.08
CA ILE A 253 22.36 36.26 12.43
C ILE A 253 23.34 35.78 11.33
N SER A 254 24.06 34.70 11.60
CA SER A 254 24.96 34.06 10.63
C SER A 254 24.10 33.28 9.63
N TYR A 255 23.96 33.83 8.42
CA TYR A 255 23.52 33.06 7.27
C TYR A 255 24.74 32.29 6.76
N ILE A 256 24.77 30.97 6.96
CA ILE A 256 25.84 30.12 6.42
C ILE A 256 25.57 29.93 4.93
N TYR A 257 26.15 30.80 4.10
CA TYR A 257 26.13 30.69 2.65
C TYR A 257 27.15 29.64 2.17
N GLN A 258 26.79 28.81 1.20
CA GLN A 258 27.68 27.80 0.63
C GLN A 258 28.54 28.38 -0.50
N ILE A 259 29.77 27.90 -0.64
CA ILE A 259 30.63 28.23 -1.78
C ILE A 259 30.13 27.44 -3.00
N ILE A 260 29.75 28.14 -4.06
CA ILE A 260 29.27 27.54 -5.32
C ILE A 260 30.32 27.58 -6.43
N ASP A 261 31.31 28.47 -6.36
CA ASP A 261 32.42 28.56 -7.32
C ASP A 261 33.68 29.17 -6.67
N SER A 262 34.86 28.91 -7.24
CA SER A 262 36.12 29.53 -6.80
C SER A 262 37.16 29.64 -7.91
N MET A 263 37.96 30.70 -7.87
CA MET A 263 39.03 30.97 -8.84
C MET A 263 40.33 31.35 -8.13
N SER A 264 41.42 30.63 -8.37
CA SER A 264 42.73 30.99 -7.84
C SER A 264 43.30 32.23 -8.55
N ILE A 265 43.78 33.19 -7.77
CA ILE A 265 44.34 34.48 -8.27
C ILE A 265 45.83 34.60 -7.96
N ASN A 266 46.24 34.30 -6.73
CA ASN A 266 47.64 34.30 -6.26
C ASN A 266 48.47 35.52 -6.68
N ARG A 267 47.98 36.74 -6.46
CA ARG A 267 48.73 37.98 -6.74
C ARG A 267 48.41 39.10 -5.75
N SER A 268 49.30 40.08 -5.69
CA SER A 268 49.05 41.33 -4.96
C SER A 268 48.10 42.24 -5.76
N VAL A 269 47.07 42.75 -5.09
CA VAL A 269 46.10 43.71 -5.64
C VAL A 269 45.90 44.86 -4.66
N ARG A 270 45.50 46.02 -5.17
CA ARG A 270 45.28 47.21 -4.37
C ARG A 270 43.83 47.35 -3.96
N ILE A 271 43.59 47.83 -2.73
CA ILE A 271 42.26 48.15 -2.23
C ILE A 271 41.77 49.50 -2.79
N LEU A 272 40.64 49.46 -3.49
CA LEU A 272 39.97 50.59 -4.15
C LEU A 272 39.03 51.31 -3.16
N TYR A 273 39.61 52.01 -2.20
CA TYR A 273 38.89 52.88 -1.27
C TYR A 273 39.73 54.15 -1.02
N TYR A 274 39.09 55.23 -0.55
CA TYR A 274 39.81 56.46 -0.19
C TYR A 274 40.78 56.19 0.97
N GLU A 275 41.94 56.85 1.01
CA GLU A 275 43.02 56.58 1.98
C GLU A 275 42.59 56.76 3.45
N ASP A 276 41.57 57.59 3.70
CA ASP A 276 40.97 57.82 5.01
C ASP A 276 39.90 56.79 5.40
N GLN A 277 39.65 55.80 4.55
CA GLN A 277 38.61 54.81 4.74
C GLN A 277 39.15 53.38 4.75
N ASN A 278 38.43 52.49 5.43
CA ASN A 278 38.86 51.13 5.71
C ASN A 278 37.84 50.09 5.23
N VAL A 279 38.34 48.95 4.77
CA VAL A 279 37.56 47.75 4.47
C VAL A 279 37.62 46.79 5.66
N THR A 280 36.45 46.29 6.06
CA THR A 280 36.33 45.28 7.11
C THR A 280 36.93 43.95 6.67
N ALA A 281 37.81 43.38 7.52
CA ALA A 281 38.30 42.02 7.38
C ALA A 281 37.34 41.03 8.02
N TRP A 282 37.06 39.92 7.34
CA TRP A 282 36.17 38.87 7.83
C TRP A 282 36.91 37.54 7.94
N GLU A 283 36.64 36.75 8.98
CA GLU A 283 37.24 35.40 9.11
C GLU A 283 36.67 34.41 8.10
N THR A 284 35.40 34.60 7.74
CA THR A 284 34.70 33.96 6.63
C THR A 284 33.72 34.97 6.03
N PRO A 285 33.28 34.82 4.77
CA PRO A 285 32.25 35.70 4.20
C PRO A 285 31.01 35.81 5.09
N TYR A 286 30.61 37.04 5.44
CA TYR A 286 29.52 37.34 6.37
C TYR A 286 29.66 36.73 7.79
N GLY A 287 30.85 36.23 8.15
CA GLY A 287 31.14 35.63 9.44
C GLY A 287 31.49 36.65 10.52
N THR A 288 32.42 36.28 11.40
CA THR A 288 32.92 37.20 12.43
C THR A 288 33.76 38.30 11.78
N MET A 289 33.41 39.56 12.09
CA MET A 289 34.30 40.69 11.80
C MET A 289 35.44 40.66 12.81
N ASP A 290 36.67 40.60 12.33
CA ASP A 290 37.83 40.85 13.19
C ASP A 290 38.01 42.37 13.40
N ASN A 291 38.74 42.79 14.42
CA ASN A 291 39.14 44.19 14.62
C ASN A 291 40.14 44.67 13.57
N LYS A 292 40.68 43.75 12.74
CA LYS A 292 41.53 44.08 11.61
C LYS A 292 40.78 44.86 10.53
N ARG A 293 41.48 45.84 9.97
CA ARG A 293 41.00 46.72 8.90
C ARG A 293 42.08 46.81 7.83
N TYR A 294 41.65 46.86 6.58
CA TYR A 294 42.54 47.14 5.47
C TYR A 294 42.29 48.55 4.95
N TYR A 295 43.36 49.31 4.76
CA TYR A 295 43.28 50.73 4.41
C TYR A 295 43.12 50.93 2.91
N GLY A 296 42.40 51.96 2.50
CA GLY A 296 42.38 52.40 1.10
C GLY A 296 43.79 52.64 0.57
N GLY A 297 44.10 52.10 -0.62
CA GLY A 297 45.44 52.18 -1.22
C GLY A 297 46.45 51.12 -0.74
N GLN A 298 46.11 50.31 0.28
CA GLN A 298 46.94 49.19 0.73
C GLN A 298 47.00 48.08 -0.33
N ASP A 299 48.19 47.52 -0.55
CA ASP A 299 48.37 46.32 -1.36
C ASP A 299 48.16 45.05 -0.50
N VAL A 300 47.29 44.15 -0.93
CA VAL A 300 46.98 42.87 -0.28
C VAL A 300 47.19 41.71 -1.23
N PHE A 301 47.65 40.58 -0.71
CA PHE A 301 47.86 39.38 -1.53
C PHE A 301 46.61 38.50 -1.52
N VAL A 302 45.94 38.40 -2.67
CA VAL A 302 44.74 37.55 -2.85
C VAL A 302 45.17 36.17 -3.33
N THR A 303 44.77 35.15 -2.59
CA THR A 303 45.02 33.74 -2.94
C THR A 303 43.95 33.22 -3.91
N ARG A 304 42.67 33.47 -3.61
CA ARG A 304 41.55 33.09 -4.48
C ARG A 304 40.35 34.01 -4.33
N LEU A 305 39.47 33.99 -5.32
CA LEU A 305 38.08 34.45 -5.22
C LEU A 305 37.16 33.26 -4.97
N ILE A 306 36.11 33.48 -4.20
CA ILE A 306 35.03 32.53 -3.96
C ILE A 306 33.69 33.20 -4.24
N GLN A 307 32.78 32.48 -4.90
CA GLN A 307 31.40 32.90 -5.09
C GLN A 307 30.50 32.07 -4.18
N LEU A 308 29.59 32.74 -3.49
CA LEU A 308 28.61 32.10 -2.62
C LEU A 308 27.28 31.87 -3.35
N ASP A 309 26.43 31.01 -2.80
CA ASP A 309 25.07 30.71 -3.27
C ASP A 309 24.12 31.93 -3.31
N ASN A 310 24.44 33.01 -2.58
CA ASN A 310 23.79 34.31 -2.71
C ASN A 310 24.38 35.21 -3.81
N TYR A 311 25.26 34.66 -4.64
CA TYR A 311 26.00 35.32 -5.73
C TYR A 311 27.02 36.39 -5.31
N SER A 312 27.26 36.61 -4.02
CA SER A 312 28.35 37.48 -3.57
C SER A 312 29.72 36.87 -3.88
N VAL A 313 30.70 37.72 -4.18
CA VAL A 313 32.07 37.31 -4.52
C VAL A 313 33.07 37.90 -3.54
N TRP A 314 33.84 37.03 -2.91
CA TRP A 314 34.79 37.37 -1.85
C TRP A 314 36.20 36.96 -2.22
N ALA A 315 37.18 37.76 -1.82
CA ALA A 315 38.59 37.47 -1.99
C ALA A 315 39.16 36.94 -0.68
N GLU A 316 39.74 35.74 -0.73
CA GLU A 316 40.58 35.21 0.35
C GLU A 316 41.99 35.80 0.22
N LEU A 317 42.48 36.34 1.33
CA LEU A 317 43.79 36.95 1.44
C LEU A 317 44.79 35.98 2.05
N LYS A 318 46.09 36.18 1.79
CA LYS A 318 47.17 35.31 2.29
C LYS A 318 47.22 35.20 3.81
N ASP A 319 46.72 36.20 4.52
CA ASP A 319 46.64 36.23 5.97
C ASP A 319 45.38 35.55 6.54
N GLY A 320 44.59 34.88 5.69
CA GLY A 320 43.44 34.06 6.06
C GLY A 320 42.11 34.79 6.14
N TYR A 321 42.08 36.11 5.89
CA TYR A 321 40.86 36.91 5.94
C TYR A 321 40.19 37.05 4.59
N TYR A 322 38.92 37.40 4.62
CA TYR A 322 38.07 37.64 3.47
C TYR A 322 37.64 39.11 3.40
N ILE A 323 37.62 39.64 2.18
CA ILE A 323 37.03 40.94 1.85
C ILE A 323 36.15 40.79 0.60
N GLU A 324 35.11 41.61 0.46
CA GLU A 324 34.32 41.59 -0.77
C GLU A 324 35.18 42.02 -1.96
N SER A 325 35.10 41.27 -3.07
CA SER A 325 35.91 41.51 -4.27
C SER A 325 35.70 42.90 -4.89
N LYS A 326 34.54 43.53 -4.67
CA LYS A 326 34.22 44.88 -5.15
C LYS A 326 35.18 45.96 -4.62
N TYR A 327 35.89 45.70 -3.52
CA TYR A 327 36.87 46.62 -2.94
C TYR A 327 38.28 46.44 -3.53
N LEU A 328 38.47 45.55 -4.49
CA LEU A 328 39.76 45.23 -5.05
C LEU A 328 39.83 45.59 -6.52
N ASN A 329 41.01 46.04 -6.95
CA ASN A 329 41.34 46.17 -8.37
C ASN A 329 41.81 44.82 -8.92
N LEU A 330 40.85 43.93 -9.18
CA LEU A 330 41.09 42.61 -9.78
C LEU A 330 41.05 42.69 -11.30
#